data_AF-A0A2E0Y7E0-F1
#
_entry.id   AF-A0A2E0Y7E0-F1
#
_cell.length_a   1.000
_cell.length_b   1.000
_cell.length_c   1.000
_cell.angle_alpha   90.00
_cell.angle_beta   90.00
_cell.angle_gamma   90.00
#
_symmetry.space_group_name_H-M   'P 1'
#
loop_
_entity.id
_entity.type
_entity.pdbx_description
1 polymer ?
#
loop_
_entity_poly.entity_id
_entity_poly.type
_entity_poly.pdbx_seq_one_letter_code
_entity_poly.pdbx_strand_id
1 'polypeptide(L)'
;MRRTPSGRATSTWAPASLHRLIPWWWPDATGLAGSQARRRPDGARRPARVGARLRHRRRRLAAQGAARSRGEWLMNWLLAAAAAPVAAVGGWIGWRWYSTGRAPSMADVIPFARRSPDAVINTWAEKNDVDPALVRGVVKIESAGTDLVDGRPVVRVEVHLLQREAGRSGAKRRKLDQVLDRSGGGEPWEGHKVNLGDGWQALHGQPGEPLRESQAREWAALALAKQAVGEEAAIRSSSFGLGQLLGRHHKALGYRTAAAMLEDAERGETAQIDQMLRFIEVDRAGAMLRALQAGELLQFAIYYNGAGQAQRYATKIARAAGVGISPSGQVV
;
A
#
# COMPACT_ATOMS: atom_id res chain seq x y z
N MET A 1 41.88 -25.51 -33.36
CA MET A 1 41.35 -24.32 -32.65
C MET A 1 40.01 -23.95 -33.27
N ARG A 2 38.88 -24.31 -32.62
CA ARG A 2 37.52 -24.06 -33.10
C ARG A 2 36.93 -22.84 -32.38
N ARG A 3 36.37 -21.90 -33.16
CA ARG A 3 35.54 -20.79 -32.68
C ARG A 3 34.17 -21.31 -32.22
N THR A 4 33.68 -20.84 -31.09
CA THR A 4 32.28 -20.98 -30.65
C THR A 4 31.54 -19.64 -30.78
N PRO A 5 30.24 -19.60 -31.14
CA PRO A 5 29.49 -18.37 -31.31
C PRO A 5 28.79 -17.91 -30.02
N SER A 6 28.64 -16.59 -29.91
CA SER A 6 27.99 -15.85 -28.82
C SER A 6 26.51 -16.21 -28.63
N GLY A 7 26.17 -16.73 -27.45
CA GLY A 7 24.79 -16.88 -26.98
C GLY A 7 24.23 -15.56 -26.47
N ARG A 8 23.10 -15.15 -27.05
CA ARG A 8 22.31 -13.96 -26.69
C ARG A 8 21.55 -14.28 -25.38
N ALA A 9 21.99 -13.71 -24.25
CA ALA A 9 21.30 -13.87 -22.97
C ALA A 9 20.05 -12.97 -22.91
N THR A 10 18.88 -13.59 -23.03
CA THR A 10 17.60 -12.99 -22.68
C THR A 10 17.47 -12.94 -21.15
N SER A 11 17.58 -11.74 -20.57
CA SER A 11 17.40 -11.54 -19.13
C SER A 11 15.91 -11.60 -18.77
N THR A 12 15.44 -12.75 -18.32
CA THR A 12 14.16 -12.88 -17.62
C THR A 12 14.34 -12.37 -16.18
N TRP A 13 13.73 -11.22 -15.89
CA TRP A 13 13.76 -10.55 -14.58
C TRP A 13 12.85 -11.26 -13.56
N ALA A 14 13.41 -11.61 -12.40
CA ALA A 14 12.64 -11.95 -11.20
C ALA A 14 12.32 -10.66 -10.41
N PRO A 15 11.09 -10.47 -9.88
CA PRO A 15 10.75 -9.30 -9.09
C PRO A 15 11.46 -9.33 -7.73
N ALA A 16 12.19 -8.25 -7.43
CA ALA A 16 12.85 -8.03 -6.14
C ALA A 16 11.83 -8.06 -4.99
N SER A 17 11.94 -9.08 -4.14
CA SER A 17 11.12 -9.30 -2.94
C SER A 17 11.27 -8.16 -1.93
N LEU A 18 10.16 -7.77 -1.30
CA LEU A 18 10.00 -6.71 -0.28
C LEU A 18 10.71 -6.98 1.08
N HIS A 19 11.62 -7.95 1.12
CA HIS A 19 12.00 -8.63 2.35
C HIS A 19 12.79 -7.85 3.39
N ARG A 20 13.20 -6.61 3.13
CA ARG A 20 14.33 -6.04 3.87
C ARG A 20 14.08 -4.61 4.33
N LEU A 21 12.82 -4.19 4.34
CA LEU A 21 12.40 -2.84 4.73
C LEU A 21 12.02 -2.70 6.21
N ILE A 22 11.70 -3.81 6.90
CA ILE A 22 11.47 -3.83 8.34
C ILE A 22 12.62 -4.62 9.02
N PRO A 23 13.54 -3.94 9.73
CA PRO A 23 14.59 -4.63 10.48
C PRO A 23 14.02 -5.49 11.62
N TRP A 24 14.71 -6.59 11.93
CA TRP A 24 14.32 -7.58 12.95
C TRP A 24 14.27 -7.04 14.40
N TRP A 25 14.67 -5.78 14.63
CA TRP A 25 14.79 -5.14 15.95
C TRP A 25 13.68 -4.13 16.30
N TRP A 26 12.61 -4.02 15.49
CA TRP A 26 11.49 -3.12 15.77
C TRP A 26 10.56 -3.64 16.90
N PRO A 27 10.19 -2.82 17.91
CA PRO A 27 9.42 -3.28 19.07
C PRO A 27 7.95 -3.58 18.76
N ASP A 28 7.46 -4.74 19.24
CA ASP A 28 6.07 -5.20 19.12
C ASP A 28 5.14 -4.41 20.06
N ALA A 29 4.18 -3.65 19.53
CA ALA A 29 3.10 -3.02 20.30
C ALA A 29 1.80 -3.85 20.19
N THR A 30 1.54 -4.73 21.16
CA THR A 30 0.23 -5.39 21.28
C THR A 30 -0.32 -5.26 22.68
N GLY A 31 -1.42 -4.52 22.83
CA GLY A 31 -2.26 -4.50 24.03
C GLY A 31 -3.68 -4.08 23.69
N LEU A 32 -4.64 -4.89 24.17
CA LEU A 32 -6.10 -4.65 24.31
C LEU A 32 -7.06 -5.15 23.19
N ALA A 33 -7.71 -6.28 23.53
CA ALA A 33 -9.00 -6.80 23.04
C ALA A 33 -10.17 -5.88 23.49
N GLY A 34 -11.42 -5.93 23.04
CA GLY A 34 -12.24 -6.82 22.21
C GLY A 34 -13.73 -6.56 22.58
N SER A 35 -14.71 -6.93 21.74
CA SER A 35 -16.03 -7.45 22.17
C SER A 35 -16.92 -7.84 20.98
N GLN A 36 -17.68 -8.92 21.18
CA GLN A 36 -18.56 -9.62 20.24
C GLN A 36 -20.01 -9.11 20.30
N ALA A 37 -20.78 -9.30 19.22
CA ALA A 37 -22.23 -9.46 19.30
C ALA A 37 -22.75 -10.43 18.21
N ARG A 38 -23.84 -11.14 18.54
CA ARG A 38 -24.30 -12.42 17.96
C ARG A 38 -25.40 -12.27 16.89
N ARG A 39 -25.38 -13.23 15.96
CA ARG A 39 -26.38 -13.84 15.02
C ARG A 39 -27.89 -13.61 15.33
N ARG A 40 -28.89 -13.73 14.40
CA ARG A 40 -29.29 -14.82 13.46
C ARG A 40 -30.63 -14.41 12.71
N PRO A 41 -31.38 -15.24 11.91
CA PRO A 41 -31.29 -15.45 10.45
C PRO A 41 -32.63 -15.35 9.63
N ASP A 42 -32.56 -15.79 8.36
CA ASP A 42 -33.57 -16.48 7.51
C ASP A 42 -34.33 -15.74 6.38
N GLY A 43 -34.43 -16.44 5.22
CA GLY A 43 -35.55 -16.28 4.28
C GLY A 43 -35.22 -16.35 2.78
N ALA A 44 -35.12 -17.57 2.22
CA ALA A 44 -34.97 -17.82 0.78
C ALA A 44 -36.30 -17.71 -0.01
N ARG A 45 -36.25 -17.29 -1.30
CA ARG A 45 -36.76 -18.01 -2.49
C ARG A 45 -36.80 -17.13 -3.77
N ARG A 46 -36.42 -17.73 -4.89
CA ARG A 46 -36.52 -17.31 -6.31
C ARG A 46 -37.47 -18.32 -7.01
N PRO A 47 -37.72 -18.30 -8.35
CA PRO A 47 -37.84 -17.22 -9.36
C PRO A 47 -39.06 -17.43 -10.32
N ALA A 48 -39.37 -16.51 -11.24
CA ALA A 48 -39.90 -16.87 -12.57
C ALA A 48 -39.90 -15.69 -13.58
N ARG A 49 -39.66 -16.06 -14.84
CA ARG A 49 -39.50 -15.28 -16.08
C ARG A 49 -40.84 -14.72 -16.57
N VAL A 50 -40.84 -13.65 -17.38
CA VAL A 50 -41.46 -13.60 -18.74
C VAL A 50 -40.96 -12.33 -19.46
N GLY A 51 -40.31 -12.55 -20.61
CA GLY A 51 -39.89 -11.52 -21.53
C GLY A 51 -40.99 -11.09 -22.51
N ALA A 52 -40.65 -10.07 -23.30
CA ALA A 52 -41.39 -9.62 -24.49
C ALA A 52 -42.63 -8.71 -24.28
N ARG A 53 -42.52 -7.71 -23.40
CA ARG A 53 -43.14 -6.37 -23.61
C ARG A 53 -42.18 -5.21 -23.30
N LEU A 54 -40.89 -5.43 -23.56
CA LEU A 54 -39.79 -4.64 -22.97
C LEU A 54 -39.06 -3.69 -23.92
N ARG A 55 -39.49 -3.47 -25.17
CA ARG A 55 -38.71 -2.61 -26.09
C ARG A 55 -39.26 -1.18 -26.26
N HIS A 56 -40.57 -0.96 -26.18
CA HIS A 56 -41.14 0.39 -26.30
C HIS A 56 -41.34 1.12 -24.96
N ARG A 57 -41.60 0.39 -23.87
CA ARG A 57 -41.69 0.94 -22.49
C ARG A 57 -40.31 1.27 -21.91
N ARG A 58 -39.24 0.59 -22.36
CA ARG A 58 -37.84 0.83 -21.93
C ARG A 58 -37.30 2.20 -22.35
N ARG A 59 -37.72 2.77 -23.48
CA ARG A 59 -37.22 4.10 -23.91
C ARG A 59 -37.86 5.26 -23.13
N ARG A 60 -39.17 5.17 -22.81
CA ARG A 60 -39.84 6.16 -21.94
C ARG A 60 -39.48 6.01 -20.45
N LEU A 61 -39.32 4.78 -19.95
CA LEU A 61 -38.83 4.54 -18.58
C LEU A 61 -37.32 4.80 -18.43
N ALA A 62 -36.51 4.69 -19.49
CA ALA A 62 -35.12 5.15 -19.46
C ALA A 62 -35.00 6.68 -19.46
N ALA A 63 -35.90 7.40 -20.14
CA ALA A 63 -35.94 8.87 -20.08
C ALA A 63 -36.49 9.38 -18.74
N GLN A 64 -37.54 8.76 -18.20
CA GLN A 64 -38.07 9.07 -16.86
C GLN A 64 -37.16 8.56 -15.73
N GLY A 65 -36.47 7.44 -15.94
CA GLY A 65 -35.44 6.90 -15.05
C GLY A 65 -34.13 7.69 -15.09
N ALA A 66 -33.78 8.31 -16.22
CA ALA A 66 -32.65 9.23 -16.33
C ALA A 66 -32.95 10.62 -15.74
N ALA A 67 -34.22 11.01 -15.66
CA ALA A 67 -34.67 12.21 -14.96
C ALA A 67 -34.82 11.95 -13.45
N ARG A 68 -35.36 10.79 -13.05
CA ARG A 68 -35.37 10.32 -11.65
C ARG A 68 -33.96 10.08 -11.13
N SER A 69 -33.06 9.50 -11.92
CA SER A 69 -31.67 9.32 -11.51
C SER A 69 -30.93 10.64 -11.37
N ARG A 70 -31.27 11.69 -12.14
CA ARG A 70 -30.69 13.04 -11.94
C ARG A 70 -31.24 13.76 -10.70
N GLY A 71 -32.52 13.58 -10.38
CA GLY A 71 -33.14 14.11 -9.17
C GLY A 71 -32.68 13.37 -7.91
N GLU A 72 -32.57 12.04 -7.96
CA GLU A 72 -31.97 11.19 -6.93
C GLU A 72 -30.46 11.42 -6.83
N TRP A 73 -29.78 11.73 -7.94
CA TRP A 73 -28.36 12.14 -7.95
C TRP A 73 -28.18 13.45 -7.18
N LEU A 74 -29.02 14.45 -7.43
CA LEU A 74 -28.95 15.72 -6.71
C LEU A 74 -29.38 15.58 -5.24
N MET A 75 -30.39 14.76 -4.95
CA MET A 75 -30.85 14.51 -3.57
C MET A 75 -29.89 13.64 -2.75
N ASN A 76 -29.34 12.57 -3.31
CA ASN A 76 -28.30 11.78 -2.62
C ASN A 76 -27.00 12.56 -2.50
N TRP A 77 -26.68 13.42 -3.47
CA TRP A 77 -25.55 14.35 -3.36
C TRP A 77 -25.80 15.39 -2.26
N LEU A 78 -26.99 16.00 -2.17
CA LEU A 78 -27.35 16.95 -1.12
C LEU A 78 -27.42 16.28 0.27
N LEU A 79 -27.89 15.04 0.37
CA LEU A 79 -27.91 14.26 1.62
C LEU A 79 -26.50 13.82 2.05
N ALA A 80 -25.62 13.44 1.13
CA ALA A 80 -24.21 13.13 1.43
C ALA A 80 -23.39 14.39 1.76
N ALA A 81 -23.68 15.51 1.10
CA ALA A 81 -23.08 16.83 1.32
C ALA A 81 -23.55 17.47 2.64
N ALA A 82 -24.76 17.14 3.12
CA ALA A 82 -25.23 17.58 4.44
C ALA A 82 -24.48 16.89 5.59
N ALA A 83 -23.86 15.72 5.34
CA ALA A 83 -23.15 14.96 6.37
C ALA A 83 -21.68 15.36 6.50
N ALA A 84 -21.00 15.90 5.48
CA ALA A 84 -19.58 16.28 5.49
C ALA A 84 -19.37 17.67 4.85
N PRO A 85 -18.43 18.51 5.31
CA PRO A 85 -18.23 19.83 4.72
C PRO A 85 -17.96 19.70 3.21
N VAL A 86 -18.82 20.31 2.40
CA VAL A 86 -18.87 20.22 0.92
C VAL A 86 -17.51 20.45 0.25
N ALA A 87 -16.65 21.28 0.86
CA ALA A 87 -15.29 21.54 0.41
C ALA A 87 -14.37 20.30 0.45
N ALA A 88 -14.51 19.43 1.46
CA ALA A 88 -13.68 18.23 1.61
C ALA A 88 -14.01 17.16 0.54
N VAL A 89 -15.27 17.08 0.11
CA VAL A 89 -15.70 16.16 -0.96
C VAL A 89 -15.23 16.66 -2.32
N GLY A 90 -15.36 17.97 -2.60
CA GLY A 90 -14.86 18.57 -3.84
C GLY A 90 -13.34 18.47 -3.98
N GLY A 91 -12.60 18.76 -2.91
CA GLY A 91 -11.14 18.61 -2.86
C GLY A 91 -10.69 17.17 -3.09
N TRP A 92 -11.40 16.18 -2.53
CA TRP A 92 -11.08 14.77 -2.74
C TRP A 92 -11.39 14.28 -4.17
N ILE A 93 -12.51 14.71 -4.76
CA ILE A 93 -12.84 14.37 -6.15
C ILE A 93 -11.77 14.93 -7.10
N GLY A 94 -11.38 16.20 -6.88
CA GLY A 94 -10.29 16.84 -7.61
C GLY A 94 -8.97 16.11 -7.41
N TRP A 95 -8.63 15.77 -6.16
CA TRP A 95 -7.43 15.03 -5.83
C TRP A 95 -7.42 13.63 -6.45
N ARG A 96 -8.52 12.86 -6.40
CA ARG A 96 -8.59 11.51 -6.97
C ARG A 96 -8.51 11.53 -8.49
N TRP A 97 -9.13 12.53 -9.13
CA TRP A 97 -8.96 12.74 -10.56
C TRP A 97 -7.52 13.13 -10.90
N TYR A 98 -6.92 14.04 -10.13
CA TYR A 98 -5.51 14.43 -10.28
C TYR A 98 -4.54 13.28 -10.07
N SER A 99 -4.77 12.43 -9.05
CA SER A 99 -3.88 11.36 -8.63
C SER A 99 -4.04 10.10 -9.47
N THR A 100 -5.25 9.79 -9.96
CA THR A 100 -5.51 8.53 -10.70
C THR A 100 -5.86 8.71 -12.17
N GLY A 101 -6.22 9.93 -12.59
CA GLY A 101 -6.76 10.19 -13.94
C GLY A 101 -8.17 9.66 -14.15
N ARG A 102 -8.85 9.13 -13.13
CA ARG A 102 -10.18 8.54 -13.21
C ARG A 102 -11.20 9.43 -12.48
N ALA A 103 -12.30 9.76 -13.14
CA ALA A 103 -13.43 10.39 -12.49
C ALA A 103 -14.02 9.42 -11.44
N PRO A 104 -14.25 9.85 -10.18
CA PRO A 104 -14.81 8.99 -9.15
C PRO A 104 -16.24 8.57 -9.48
N SER A 105 -16.59 7.32 -9.17
CA SER A 105 -17.97 6.82 -9.26
C SER A 105 -18.78 7.17 -8.00
N MET A 106 -20.11 7.03 -8.00
CA MET A 106 -20.92 7.35 -6.81
C MET A 106 -20.55 6.50 -5.58
N ALA A 107 -20.02 5.28 -5.80
CA ALA A 107 -19.47 4.42 -4.75
C ALA A 107 -18.17 4.95 -4.13
N ASP A 108 -17.49 5.87 -4.82
CA ASP A 108 -16.29 6.56 -4.38
C ASP A 108 -16.62 7.85 -3.60
N VAL A 109 -17.78 8.48 -3.88
CA VAL A 109 -18.16 9.82 -3.40
C VAL A 109 -18.67 9.85 -1.95
N ILE A 110 -19.02 8.71 -1.36
CA ILE A 110 -19.57 8.61 0.00
C ILE A 110 -18.63 7.73 0.87
N PRO A 111 -17.89 8.28 1.85
CA PRO A 111 -16.62 8.99 1.70
C PRO A 111 -15.41 8.15 2.17
N PHE A 112 -14.33 8.11 1.38
CA PHE A 112 -13.02 7.59 1.83
C PHE A 112 -12.49 8.36 3.04
N ALA A 113 -12.86 9.64 3.20
CA ALA A 113 -12.52 10.47 4.36
C ALA A 113 -13.17 10.04 5.68
N ARG A 114 -14.05 9.01 5.68
CA ARG A 114 -14.72 8.48 6.88
C ARG A 114 -14.69 6.96 7.01
N ARG A 115 -14.02 6.25 6.10
CA ARG A 115 -13.88 4.79 6.30
C ARG A 115 -12.92 4.59 7.46
N SER A 116 -13.35 3.84 8.46
CA SER A 116 -12.42 3.32 9.45
C SER A 116 -11.48 2.30 8.78
N PRO A 117 -10.30 2.05 9.36
CA PRO A 117 -9.45 0.92 8.96
C PRO A 117 -10.24 -0.38 8.78
N ASP A 118 -11.13 -0.69 9.72
CA ASP A 118 -11.99 -1.88 9.67
C ASP A 118 -12.95 -1.88 8.47
N ALA A 119 -13.53 -0.74 8.11
CA ALA A 119 -14.42 -0.66 6.96
C ALA A 119 -13.67 -0.93 5.65
N VAL A 120 -12.44 -0.42 5.51
CA VAL A 120 -11.58 -0.71 4.35
C VAL A 120 -11.23 -2.19 4.30
N ILE A 121 -10.78 -2.75 5.43
CA ILE A 121 -10.41 -4.17 5.53
C ILE A 121 -11.58 -5.08 5.20
N ASN A 122 -12.75 -4.87 5.82
CA ASN A 122 -13.92 -5.72 5.61
C ASN A 122 -14.42 -5.65 4.16
N THR A 123 -14.47 -4.45 3.58
CA THR A 123 -14.88 -4.28 2.18
C THR A 123 -13.93 -4.99 1.21
N TRP A 124 -12.62 -4.86 1.45
CA TRP A 124 -11.61 -5.53 0.63
C TRP A 124 -11.65 -7.05 0.78
N ALA A 125 -11.81 -7.54 2.02
CA ALA A 125 -11.90 -8.95 2.34
C ALA A 125 -13.13 -9.61 1.68
N GLU A 126 -14.30 -8.98 1.77
CA GLU A 126 -15.54 -9.44 1.12
C GLU A 126 -15.40 -9.47 -0.40
N LYS A 127 -14.86 -8.39 -1.02
CA LYS A 127 -14.62 -8.31 -2.47
C LYS A 127 -13.74 -9.46 -2.97
N ASN A 128 -12.76 -9.86 -2.17
CA ASN A 128 -11.69 -10.76 -2.58
C ASN A 128 -11.83 -12.19 -2.02
N ASP A 129 -12.92 -12.51 -1.33
CA ASP A 129 -13.16 -13.82 -0.71
C ASP A 129 -12.01 -14.25 0.23
N VAL A 130 -11.61 -13.35 1.12
CA VAL A 130 -10.58 -13.58 2.15
C VAL A 130 -11.21 -13.42 3.52
N ASP A 131 -10.82 -14.25 4.49
CA ASP A 131 -11.24 -14.05 5.87
C ASP A 131 -10.73 -12.69 6.40
N PRO A 132 -11.61 -11.76 6.82
CA PRO A 132 -11.20 -10.46 7.32
C PRO A 132 -10.34 -10.55 8.59
N ALA A 133 -10.38 -11.65 9.36
CA ALA A 133 -9.47 -11.88 10.47
C ALA A 133 -8.02 -12.05 10.00
N LEU A 134 -7.79 -12.74 8.88
CA LEU A 134 -6.47 -12.87 8.27
C LEU A 134 -5.96 -11.50 7.80
N VAL A 135 -6.82 -10.71 7.16
CA VAL A 135 -6.46 -9.36 6.68
C VAL A 135 -6.09 -8.44 7.85
N ARG A 136 -6.86 -8.46 8.95
CA ARG A 136 -6.51 -7.73 10.19
C ARG A 136 -5.20 -8.23 10.78
N GLY A 137 -4.96 -9.54 10.79
CA GLY A 137 -3.71 -10.14 11.25
C GLY A 137 -2.51 -9.65 10.43
N VAL A 138 -2.64 -9.63 9.11
CA VAL A 138 -1.63 -9.09 8.18
C VAL A 138 -1.38 -7.61 8.47
N VAL A 139 -2.42 -6.77 8.48
CA VAL A 139 -2.27 -5.34 8.75
C VAL A 139 -1.59 -5.13 10.10
N LYS A 140 -2.02 -5.82 11.16
CA LYS A 140 -1.45 -5.67 12.50
C LYS A 140 0.03 -6.06 12.59
N ILE A 141 0.45 -7.11 11.88
CA ILE A 141 1.82 -7.63 11.99
C ILE A 141 2.79 -6.93 11.04
N GLU A 142 2.31 -6.56 9.85
CA GLU A 142 3.13 -5.91 8.83
C GLU A 142 3.14 -4.39 8.97
N SER A 143 2.15 -3.82 9.67
CA SER A 143 2.21 -2.42 10.07
C SER A 143 2.98 -2.30 11.38
N ALA A 144 4.03 -1.49 11.36
CA ALA A 144 4.89 -1.25 12.52
C ALA A 144 4.19 -0.44 13.65
N GLY A 145 2.85 -0.34 13.64
CA GLY A 145 2.03 0.33 14.64
C GLY A 145 2.06 1.87 14.59
N THR A 146 2.70 2.48 13.59
CA THR A 146 2.76 3.94 13.44
C THR A 146 2.54 4.32 11.98
N ASP A 147 1.45 5.04 11.70
CA ASP A 147 1.08 5.52 10.38
C ASP A 147 1.73 6.86 10.07
N LEU A 148 1.71 7.78 11.05
CA LEU A 148 2.26 9.13 10.93
C LEU A 148 3.20 9.48 12.10
N VAL A 149 4.28 10.17 11.77
CA VAL A 149 5.19 10.84 12.69
C VAL A 149 5.20 12.31 12.29
N ASP A 150 4.74 13.18 13.19
CA ASP A 150 4.61 14.63 12.93
C ASP A 150 3.78 14.96 11.68
N GLY A 151 2.67 14.25 11.52
CA GLY A 151 1.74 14.42 10.40
C GLY A 151 2.27 13.90 9.07
N ARG A 152 3.39 13.17 9.06
CA ARG A 152 4.00 12.59 7.86
C ARG A 152 4.14 11.07 7.95
N PRO A 153 3.97 10.33 6.84
CA PRO A 153 4.22 8.89 6.82
C PRO A 153 5.62 8.54 7.29
N VAL A 154 5.74 7.40 7.96
CA VAL A 154 7.05 6.78 8.17
C VAL A 154 7.67 6.52 6.80
N VAL A 155 8.87 7.03 6.55
CA VAL A 155 9.63 6.89 5.31
C VAL A 155 10.92 6.12 5.59
N ARG A 156 11.35 5.36 4.58
CA ARG A 156 12.70 4.82 4.49
C ARG A 156 13.29 5.06 3.12
N VAL A 157 14.39 5.79 3.07
CA VAL A 157 15.11 6.13 1.83
C VAL A 157 16.06 5.00 1.42
N GLU A 158 15.87 4.42 0.23
CA GLU A 158 16.76 3.37 -0.28
C GLU A 158 17.89 3.97 -1.11
N VAL A 159 19.02 4.25 -0.45
CA VAL A 159 20.20 4.90 -1.08
C VAL A 159 20.67 4.14 -2.32
N HIS A 160 20.69 2.81 -2.29
CA HIS A 160 21.08 2.02 -3.45
C HIS A 160 20.11 2.14 -4.64
N LEU A 161 18.80 2.35 -4.40
CA LEU A 161 17.84 2.61 -5.47
C LEU A 161 18.01 4.01 -6.03
N LEU A 162 18.26 5.00 -5.17
CA LEU A 162 18.59 6.37 -5.60
C LEU A 162 19.86 6.41 -6.45
N GLN A 163 20.91 5.70 -6.04
CA GLN A 163 22.14 5.58 -6.82
C GLN A 163 21.89 4.94 -8.19
N ARG A 164 20.95 4.00 -8.29
CA ARG A 164 20.54 3.40 -9.56
C ARG A 164 19.79 4.40 -10.45
N GLU A 165 18.84 5.16 -9.89
CA GLU A 165 18.12 6.22 -10.61
C GLU A 165 19.04 7.38 -11.03
N ALA A 166 20.05 7.71 -10.23
CA ALA A 166 21.06 8.73 -10.54
C ALA A 166 22.04 8.30 -11.64
N GLY A 167 22.13 7.00 -11.92
CA GLY A 167 23.07 6.41 -12.86
C GLY A 167 24.47 6.19 -12.27
N ARG A 168 25.38 5.71 -13.12
CA ARG A 168 26.78 5.41 -12.73
C ARG A 168 27.66 6.66 -12.62
N SER A 169 27.30 7.74 -13.31
CA SER A 169 28.07 9.00 -13.38
C SER A 169 27.16 10.16 -13.79
N GLY A 170 27.70 11.38 -13.80
CA GLY A 170 26.99 12.58 -14.24
C GLY A 170 26.52 13.48 -13.09
N ALA A 171 25.83 14.57 -13.41
CA ALA A 171 25.49 15.62 -12.45
C ALA A 171 24.57 15.12 -11.32
N LYS A 172 23.55 14.33 -11.63
CA LYS A 172 22.65 13.74 -10.62
C LYS A 172 23.42 12.84 -9.65
N ARG A 173 24.26 11.95 -10.18
CA ARG A 173 25.09 11.06 -9.37
C ARG A 173 26.04 11.83 -8.46
N ARG A 174 26.75 12.83 -8.98
CA ARG A 174 27.64 13.68 -8.18
C ARG A 174 26.91 14.42 -7.07
N LYS A 175 25.71 14.97 -7.34
CA LYS A 175 24.90 15.64 -6.32
C LYS A 175 24.43 14.66 -5.24
N LEU A 176 24.00 13.46 -5.64
CA LEU A 176 23.54 12.45 -4.70
C LEU A 176 24.68 11.98 -3.78
N ASP A 177 25.85 11.68 -4.33
CA ASP A 177 27.01 11.18 -3.57
C ASP A 177 27.58 12.21 -2.58
N GLN A 178 27.23 13.49 -2.70
CA GLN A 178 27.58 14.53 -1.72
C GLN A 178 26.77 14.44 -0.42
N VAL A 179 25.57 13.87 -0.50
CA VAL A 179 24.58 13.90 0.59
C VAL A 179 24.13 12.52 1.06
N LEU A 180 24.26 11.49 0.22
CA LEU A 180 23.83 10.13 0.52
C LEU A 180 24.89 9.12 0.07
N ASP A 181 25.17 8.16 0.94
CA ASP A 181 26.17 7.12 0.69
C ASP A 181 25.73 5.78 1.27
N ARG A 182 26.34 4.70 0.77
CA ARG A 182 26.19 3.34 1.31
C ARG A 182 27.52 2.60 1.44
N SER A 183 28.65 3.31 1.35
CA SER A 183 29.97 2.68 1.42
C SER A 183 30.18 2.01 2.78
N GLY A 184 30.83 0.85 2.76
CA GLY A 184 31.07 0.03 3.95
C GLY A 184 29.92 -0.90 4.34
N GLY A 185 28.80 -0.89 3.62
CA GLY A 185 27.78 -1.95 3.71
C GLY A 185 28.20 -3.18 2.90
N GLY A 186 27.95 -4.39 3.44
CA GLY A 186 28.16 -5.63 2.70
C GLY A 186 27.10 -5.81 1.62
N GLU A 187 25.86 -5.55 1.99
CA GLU A 187 24.71 -5.66 1.11
C GLU A 187 24.22 -4.29 0.60
N PRO A 188 23.50 -4.22 -0.54
CA PRO A 188 23.03 -2.95 -1.10
C PRO A 188 22.14 -2.11 -0.16
N TRP A 189 21.41 -2.75 0.76
CA TRP A 189 20.50 -2.10 1.73
C TRP A 189 21.16 -1.76 3.08
N GLU A 190 22.47 -1.99 3.21
CA GLU A 190 23.24 -1.76 4.43
C GLU A 190 24.11 -0.51 4.33
N GLY A 191 24.51 0.01 5.49
CA GLY A 191 25.47 1.11 5.57
C GLY A 191 24.98 2.43 4.98
N HIS A 192 23.66 2.61 4.81
CA HIS A 192 23.08 3.85 4.33
C HIS A 192 23.42 5.00 5.28
N LYS A 193 23.98 6.07 4.73
CA LYS A 193 24.42 7.27 5.44
C LYS A 193 23.89 8.51 4.76
N VAL A 194 23.76 9.56 5.54
CA VAL A 194 23.40 10.90 5.08
C VAL A 194 24.40 11.93 5.62
N ASN A 195 24.67 12.95 4.84
CA ASN A 195 25.40 14.15 5.25
C ASN A 195 24.45 15.35 5.21
N LEU A 196 24.14 15.91 6.38
CA LEU A 196 23.24 17.07 6.53
C LEU A 196 24.00 18.39 6.71
N GLY A 197 25.33 18.37 6.55
CA GLY A 197 26.22 19.53 6.70
C GLY A 197 27.14 19.46 7.93
N ASP A 198 26.88 18.54 8.86
CA ASP A 198 27.59 18.30 10.11
C ASP A 198 28.42 17.00 10.10
N GLY A 199 28.54 16.36 8.94
CA GLY A 199 29.29 15.11 8.75
C GLY A 199 28.40 13.94 8.35
N TRP A 200 29.01 12.78 8.12
CA TRP A 200 28.30 11.56 7.74
C TRP A 200 27.75 10.84 8.97
N GLN A 201 26.45 10.57 8.96
CA GLN A 201 25.77 9.79 10.00
C GLN A 201 24.94 8.67 9.40
N ALA A 202 24.60 7.67 10.21
CA ALA A 202 23.68 6.61 9.80
C ALA A 202 22.32 7.21 9.42
N LEU A 203 21.79 6.81 8.27
CA LEU A 203 20.53 7.35 7.76
C LEU A 203 19.33 6.79 8.51
N HIS A 204 19.28 5.47 8.66
CA HIS A 204 18.16 4.77 9.29
C HIS A 204 18.24 4.86 10.81
N GLY A 205 17.09 4.66 11.46
CA GLY A 205 17.01 4.62 12.93
C GLY A 205 18.01 3.64 13.53
N GLN A 206 18.66 4.04 14.62
CA GLN A 206 19.59 3.23 15.37
C GLN A 206 18.91 2.60 16.60
N PRO A 207 19.45 1.49 17.15
CA PRO A 207 18.91 0.90 18.38
C PRO A 207 18.84 1.94 19.52
N GLY A 208 17.64 2.09 20.10
CA GLY A 208 17.38 3.06 21.18
C GLY A 208 17.12 4.50 20.71
N GLU A 209 17.22 4.79 19.41
CA GLU A 209 16.90 6.11 18.86
C GLU A 209 15.39 6.36 18.85
N PRO A 210 14.90 7.53 19.28
CA PRO A 210 13.51 7.89 19.14
C PRO A 210 13.04 7.89 17.68
N LEU A 211 11.88 7.28 17.42
CA LEU A 211 11.33 7.19 16.06
C LEU A 211 11.22 8.58 15.40
N ARG A 212 10.80 9.59 16.16
CA ARG A 212 10.71 10.98 15.72
C ARG A 212 12.02 11.52 15.13
N GLU A 213 13.15 11.25 15.78
CA GLU A 213 14.46 11.74 15.37
C GLU A 213 14.93 11.03 14.10
N SER A 214 14.82 9.69 14.07
CA SER A 214 15.16 8.92 12.87
C SER A 214 14.30 9.31 11.67
N GLN A 215 13.00 9.58 11.87
CA GLN A 215 12.11 10.02 10.80
C GLN A 215 12.38 11.45 10.35
N ALA A 216 12.74 12.37 11.25
CA ALA A 216 13.19 13.70 10.86
C ALA A 216 14.42 13.60 9.92
N ARG A 217 15.35 12.69 10.22
CA ARG A 217 16.53 12.41 9.38
C ARG A 217 16.15 11.81 8.02
N GLU A 218 15.27 10.82 7.98
CA GLU A 218 14.76 10.21 6.74
C GLU A 218 14.08 11.24 5.83
N TRP A 219 13.26 12.13 6.40
CA TRP A 219 12.60 13.19 5.66
C TRP A 219 13.58 14.25 5.14
N ALA A 220 14.61 14.59 5.92
CA ALA A 220 15.68 15.48 5.47
C ALA A 220 16.48 14.84 4.32
N ALA A 221 16.82 13.56 4.43
CA ALA A 221 17.48 12.79 3.38
C ALA A 221 16.64 12.70 2.10
N LEU A 222 15.33 12.47 2.24
CA LEU A 222 14.41 12.46 1.09
C LEU A 222 14.38 13.84 0.41
N ALA A 223 14.35 14.94 1.17
CA ALA A 223 14.39 16.29 0.61
C ALA A 223 15.68 16.55 -0.19
N LEU A 224 16.84 16.12 0.32
CA LEU A 224 18.11 16.20 -0.41
C LEU A 224 18.10 15.31 -1.66
N ALA A 225 17.55 14.10 -1.58
CA ALA A 225 17.39 13.21 -2.73
C ALA A 225 16.49 13.83 -3.81
N LYS A 226 15.37 14.46 -3.45
CA LYS A 226 14.49 15.19 -4.39
C LYS A 226 15.28 16.26 -5.15
N GLN A 227 16.15 17.01 -4.48
CA GLN A 227 17.01 18.02 -5.12
C GLN A 227 18.09 17.41 -6.03
N ALA A 228 18.63 16.24 -5.67
CA ALA A 228 19.70 15.59 -6.41
C ALA A 228 19.21 14.89 -7.69
N VAL A 229 18.12 14.10 -7.59
CA VAL A 229 17.66 13.22 -8.69
C VAL A 229 16.31 13.61 -9.29
N GLY A 230 15.59 14.53 -8.65
CA GLY A 230 14.21 14.93 -8.98
C GLY A 230 13.19 14.22 -8.08
N GLU A 231 12.05 14.88 -7.83
CA GLU A 231 11.05 14.42 -6.87
C GLU A 231 10.54 13.01 -7.13
N GLU A 232 10.08 12.74 -8.34
CA GLU A 232 9.53 11.43 -8.70
C GLU A 232 10.56 10.30 -8.61
N ALA A 233 11.82 10.56 -8.99
CA ALA A 233 12.87 9.55 -8.87
C ALA A 233 13.20 9.25 -7.40
N ALA A 234 13.21 10.29 -6.57
CA ALA A 234 13.45 10.16 -5.14
C ALA A 234 12.35 9.34 -4.46
N ILE A 235 11.08 9.71 -4.66
CA ILE A 235 9.95 9.03 -4.01
C ILE A 235 9.79 7.59 -4.54
N ARG A 236 10.02 7.33 -5.84
CA ARG A 236 10.01 5.95 -6.36
C ARG A 236 11.07 5.04 -5.71
N SER A 237 12.14 5.65 -5.20
CA SER A 237 13.27 4.98 -4.57
C SER A 237 13.17 4.96 -3.04
N SER A 238 12.04 5.40 -2.48
CA SER A 238 11.78 5.35 -1.05
C SER A 238 10.55 4.51 -0.79
N SER A 239 10.51 3.91 0.40
CA SER A 239 9.32 3.24 0.92
C SER A 239 8.65 4.10 1.98
N PHE A 240 7.33 3.98 2.11
CA PHE A 240 6.57 4.79 3.05
C PHE A 240 5.29 4.13 3.56
N GLY A 241 4.80 4.68 4.67
CA GLY A 241 3.56 4.28 5.34
C GLY A 241 3.65 2.94 6.07
N LEU A 242 2.53 2.50 6.64
CA LEU A 242 2.38 1.29 7.44
C LEU A 242 2.95 0.05 6.75
N GLY A 243 2.65 -0.13 5.46
CA GLY A 243 3.12 -1.28 4.69
C GLY A 243 4.55 -1.16 4.17
N GLN A 244 5.25 -0.04 4.41
CA GLN A 244 6.57 0.27 3.82
C GLN A 244 6.61 -0.02 2.31
N LEU A 245 5.62 0.49 1.57
CA LEU A 245 5.50 0.26 0.14
C LEU A 245 6.47 1.17 -0.62
N LEU A 246 7.26 0.59 -1.53
CA LEU A 246 8.12 1.39 -2.41
C LEU A 246 7.30 2.23 -3.38
N GLY A 247 7.61 3.52 -3.48
CA GLY A 247 6.91 4.45 -4.36
C GLY A 247 6.93 4.05 -5.85
N ARG A 248 7.86 3.20 -6.28
CA ARG A 248 7.87 2.62 -7.64
C ARG A 248 6.59 1.86 -8.00
N HIS A 249 5.82 1.39 -7.01
CA HIS A 249 4.56 0.68 -7.22
C HIS A 249 3.38 1.61 -7.54
N HIS A 250 3.57 2.93 -7.52
CA HIS A 250 2.50 3.92 -7.72
C HIS A 250 1.57 3.59 -8.92
N LYS A 251 2.12 3.27 -10.10
CA LYS A 251 1.31 2.93 -11.29
C LYS A 251 0.48 1.68 -11.09
N ALA A 252 1.06 0.63 -10.50
CA ALA A 252 0.35 -0.62 -10.24
C ALA A 252 -0.79 -0.42 -9.23
N LEU A 253 -0.63 0.52 -8.30
CA LEU A 253 -1.63 0.88 -7.29
C LEU A 253 -2.64 1.94 -7.76
N GLY A 254 -2.53 2.37 -9.03
CA GLY A 254 -3.46 3.30 -9.67
C GLY A 254 -3.12 4.79 -9.53
N TYR A 255 -1.94 5.13 -9.01
CA TYR A 255 -1.46 6.51 -8.91
C TYR A 255 -0.62 6.91 -10.13
N ARG A 256 -0.86 8.12 -10.65
CA ARG A 256 -0.16 8.71 -11.79
C ARG A 256 1.31 8.96 -11.50
N THR A 257 1.62 9.36 -10.28
CA THR A 257 2.97 9.72 -9.82
C THR A 257 3.23 9.10 -8.45
N ALA A 258 4.51 8.93 -8.11
CA ALA A 258 4.90 8.46 -6.78
C ALA A 258 4.62 9.54 -5.72
N ALA A 259 4.75 10.82 -6.07
CA ALA A 259 4.32 11.93 -5.21
C ALA A 259 2.84 11.85 -4.83
N ALA A 260 1.94 11.52 -5.78
CA ALA A 260 0.52 11.38 -5.48
C ALA A 260 0.21 10.18 -4.57
N MET A 261 1.02 9.12 -4.63
CA MET A 261 0.91 7.98 -3.71
C MET A 261 1.38 8.36 -2.29
N LEU A 262 2.46 9.14 -2.17
CA LEU A 262 2.95 9.65 -0.88
C LEU A 262 1.94 10.64 -0.25
N GLU A 263 1.38 11.56 -1.03
CA GLU A 263 0.34 12.49 -0.58
C GLU A 263 -0.92 11.76 -0.09
N ASP A 264 -1.30 10.65 -0.75
CA ASP A 264 -2.38 9.81 -0.23
C ASP A 264 -2.04 9.17 1.11
N ALA A 265 -0.79 8.72 1.29
CA ALA A 265 -0.33 8.12 2.53
C ALA A 265 -0.32 9.13 3.70
N GLU A 266 -0.10 10.43 3.42
CA GLU A 266 -0.18 11.53 4.40
C GLU A 266 -1.58 11.69 5.01
N ARG A 267 -2.62 11.11 4.39
CA ARG A 267 -3.99 11.11 4.93
C ARG A 267 -4.18 10.20 6.14
N GLY A 268 -3.17 9.41 6.49
CA GLY A 268 -3.12 8.58 7.70
C GLY A 268 -3.45 7.09 7.47
N GLU A 269 -3.58 6.37 8.58
CA GLU A 269 -3.69 4.90 8.68
C GLU A 269 -4.61 4.28 7.63
N THR A 270 -5.83 4.79 7.48
CA THR A 270 -6.82 4.22 6.55
C THR A 270 -6.33 4.22 5.10
N ALA A 271 -5.66 5.30 4.66
CA ALA A 271 -5.14 5.39 3.31
C ALA A 271 -3.95 4.47 3.10
N GLN A 272 -3.08 4.38 4.10
CA GLN A 272 -1.92 3.50 4.07
C GLN A 272 -2.33 2.01 4.05
N ILE A 273 -3.40 1.64 4.77
CA ILE A 273 -4.00 0.29 4.71
C ILE A 273 -4.57 0.03 3.32
N ASP A 274 -5.33 0.96 2.75
CA ASP A 274 -5.89 0.78 1.39
C ASP A 274 -4.77 0.57 0.34
N GLN A 275 -3.67 1.32 0.43
CA GLN A 275 -2.49 1.11 -0.43
C GLN A 275 -1.88 -0.28 -0.24
N MET A 276 -1.72 -0.74 1.01
CA MET A 276 -1.21 -2.07 1.34
C MET A 276 -2.08 -3.17 0.77
N LEU A 277 -3.41 -3.07 0.89
CA LEU A 277 -4.35 -4.05 0.38
C LEU A 277 -4.37 -4.09 -1.17
N ARG A 278 -4.31 -2.92 -1.83
CA ARG A 278 -4.15 -2.86 -3.29
C ARG A 278 -2.84 -3.51 -3.72
N PHE A 279 -1.77 -3.33 -2.95
CA PHE A 279 -0.49 -3.95 -3.24
C PHE A 279 -0.55 -5.48 -3.15
N ILE A 280 -1.21 -6.02 -2.13
CA ILE A 280 -1.49 -7.46 -1.99
C ILE A 280 -2.31 -8.00 -3.18
N GLU A 281 -3.25 -7.21 -3.69
CA GLU A 281 -4.10 -7.56 -4.84
C GLU A 281 -3.29 -7.64 -6.16
N VAL A 282 -2.37 -6.71 -6.41
CA VAL A 282 -1.75 -6.56 -7.74
C VAL A 282 -0.33 -7.10 -7.86
N ASP A 283 0.47 -7.10 -6.79
CA ASP A 283 1.87 -7.48 -6.89
C ASP A 283 2.03 -8.98 -7.14
N ARG A 284 3.10 -9.34 -7.87
CA ARG A 284 3.34 -10.71 -8.36
C ARG A 284 2.12 -11.36 -9.01
N ALA A 285 1.40 -10.57 -9.81
CA ALA A 285 0.17 -10.99 -10.47
C ALA A 285 -0.84 -11.62 -9.48
N GLY A 286 -0.99 -11.02 -8.30
CA GLY A 286 -1.94 -11.43 -7.26
C GLY A 286 -1.56 -12.70 -6.50
N ALA A 287 -0.28 -13.09 -6.48
CA ALA A 287 0.15 -14.29 -5.77
C ALA A 287 -0.08 -14.20 -4.25
N MET A 288 0.08 -13.01 -3.67
CA MET A 288 -0.22 -12.79 -2.25
C MET A 288 -1.70 -12.94 -1.94
N LEU A 289 -2.56 -12.33 -2.77
CA LEU A 289 -4.00 -12.50 -2.63
C LEU A 289 -4.40 -13.97 -2.69
N ARG A 290 -3.90 -14.73 -3.68
CA ARG A 290 -4.19 -16.17 -3.79
C ARG A 290 -3.74 -16.96 -2.57
N ALA A 291 -2.56 -16.65 -2.01
CA ALA A 291 -2.10 -17.28 -0.79
C ALA A 291 -3.03 -17.00 0.40
N LEU A 292 -3.55 -15.77 0.54
CA LEU A 292 -4.53 -15.44 1.58
C LEU A 292 -5.88 -16.14 1.35
N GLN A 293 -6.36 -16.19 0.11
CA GLN A 293 -7.59 -16.92 -0.25
C GLN A 293 -7.48 -18.41 0.07
N ALA A 294 -6.30 -19.00 -0.14
CA ALA A 294 -6.03 -20.40 0.18
C ALA A 294 -5.69 -20.64 1.67
N GLY A 295 -5.51 -19.59 2.48
CA GLY A 295 -5.06 -19.73 3.87
C GLY A 295 -3.59 -20.17 4.01
N GLU A 296 -2.75 -19.94 3.01
CA GLU A 296 -1.32 -20.29 2.98
C GLU A 296 -0.45 -19.16 3.54
N LEU A 297 -0.47 -18.98 4.87
CA LEU A 297 0.19 -17.83 5.51
C LEU A 297 1.72 -17.86 5.39
N LEU A 298 2.34 -19.05 5.30
CA LEU A 298 3.76 -19.16 5.02
C LEU A 298 4.08 -18.64 3.62
N GLN A 299 3.29 -19.03 2.62
CA GLN A 299 3.50 -18.60 1.25
C GLN A 299 3.24 -17.09 1.09
N PHE A 300 2.21 -16.57 1.76
CA PHE A 300 1.99 -15.13 1.87
C PHE A 300 3.21 -14.43 2.48
N ALA A 301 3.74 -14.92 3.61
CA ALA A 301 4.89 -14.32 4.27
C ALA A 301 6.16 -14.41 3.41
N ILE A 302 6.35 -15.48 2.63
CA ILE A 302 7.41 -15.55 1.61
C ILE A 302 7.20 -14.51 0.51
N TYR A 303 5.97 -14.15 0.19
CA TYR A 303 5.78 -13.12 -0.80
C TYR A 303 5.99 -11.72 -0.22
N TYR A 304 5.32 -11.40 0.88
CA TYR A 304 5.35 -10.07 1.44
C TYR A 304 6.71 -9.75 2.07
N ASN A 305 7.17 -10.64 2.94
CA ASN A 305 8.49 -10.56 3.51
C ASN A 305 9.42 -11.28 2.53
N GLY A 306 9.40 -12.60 2.43
CA GLY A 306 10.40 -13.41 1.72
C GLY A 306 10.78 -14.62 2.56
N ALA A 307 11.72 -15.44 2.08
CA ALA A 307 12.03 -16.72 2.70
C ALA A 307 12.71 -16.67 4.09
N GLY A 308 13.54 -15.67 4.37
CA GLY A 308 14.45 -15.68 5.53
C GLY A 308 13.77 -15.63 6.90
N GLN A 309 12.56 -15.07 6.98
CA GLN A 309 11.78 -14.97 8.23
C GLN A 309 10.31 -15.38 8.04
N ALA A 310 9.97 -16.02 6.92
CA ALA A 310 8.58 -16.27 6.54
C ALA A 310 7.78 -17.01 7.62
N GLN A 311 8.36 -18.07 8.21
CA GLN A 311 7.69 -18.86 9.24
C GLN A 311 7.33 -18.02 10.47
N ARG A 312 8.25 -17.15 10.91
CA ARG A 312 8.02 -16.26 12.05
C ARG A 312 6.85 -15.31 11.77
N TYR A 313 6.81 -14.71 10.58
CA TYR A 313 5.73 -13.82 10.18
C TYR A 313 4.40 -14.56 10.03
N ALA A 314 4.39 -15.74 9.40
CA ALA A 314 3.19 -16.57 9.28
C ALA A 314 2.58 -16.91 10.65
N THR A 315 3.40 -17.33 11.61
CA THR A 315 2.97 -17.60 12.99
C THR A 315 2.44 -16.35 13.69
N LYS A 316 3.09 -15.20 13.52
CA LYS A 316 2.62 -13.93 14.07
C LYS A 316 1.25 -13.53 13.49
N ILE A 317 1.08 -13.64 12.17
CA ILE A 317 -0.18 -13.34 11.48
C ILE A 317 -1.29 -14.27 11.95
N ALA A 318 -1.03 -15.59 12.00
CA ALA A 318 -2.00 -16.58 12.47
C ALA A 318 -2.48 -16.26 13.89
N ARG A 319 -1.54 -15.98 14.80
CA ARG A 319 -1.84 -15.59 16.19
C ARG A 319 -2.66 -14.30 16.24
N ALA A 320 -2.31 -13.30 15.44
CA ALA A 320 -3.03 -12.04 15.37
C ALA A 320 -4.46 -12.21 14.81
N ALA A 321 -4.65 -13.14 13.88
CA ALA A 321 -5.94 -13.48 13.29
C ALA A 321 -6.78 -14.42 14.19
N GLY A 322 -6.18 -15.03 15.22
CA GLY A 322 -6.85 -15.98 16.10
C GLY A 322 -7.10 -17.35 15.47
N VAL A 323 -6.25 -17.76 14.51
CA VAL A 323 -6.35 -19.03 13.80
C VAL A 323 -5.14 -19.92 14.08
N GLY A 324 -5.31 -21.24 13.94
CA GLY A 324 -4.19 -22.18 13.91
C GLY A 324 -3.53 -22.20 12.54
N ILE A 325 -2.26 -22.60 12.48
CA ILE A 325 -1.60 -22.99 11.22
C ILE A 325 -0.85 -24.31 11.37
N SER A 326 -0.84 -25.11 10.31
CA SER A 326 0.01 -26.29 10.17
C SER A 326 1.50 -25.90 10.07
N PRO A 327 2.44 -26.87 10.13
CA PRO A 327 3.85 -26.61 9.85
C PRO A 327 4.11 -26.02 8.45
N SER A 328 3.27 -26.36 7.45
CA SER A 328 3.35 -25.78 6.11
C SER A 328 2.76 -24.37 6.01
N GLY A 329 2.23 -23.83 7.12
CA GLY A 329 1.60 -22.52 7.18
C GLY A 329 0.16 -22.47 6.68
N GLN A 330 -0.49 -23.62 6.53
CA GLN A 330 -1.90 -23.72 6.14
C GLN A 330 -2.80 -23.43 7.34
N VAL A 331 -3.79 -22.55 7.20
CA VAL A 331 -4.80 -22.28 8.24
C VAL A 331 -5.61 -23.55 8.54
N VAL A 332 -5.82 -23.83 9.84
CA VAL A 332 -6.60 -24.96 10.38
C VAL A 332 -7.65 -24.51 11.38
#